data_AF-A0A812Y368-F1
#
_entry.id   AF-A0A812Y368-F1
#
_cell.length_a   1.000
_cell.length_b   1.000
_cell.length_c   1.000
_cell.angle_alpha   90.00
_cell.angle_beta   90.00
_cell.angle_gamma   90.00
#
_symmetry.space_group_name_H-M   'P 1'
#
loop_
_entity.id
_entity.type
_entity.pdbx_description
1 polymer ?
#
loop_
_entity_poly.entity_id
_entity_poly.type
_entity_poly.pdbx_seq_one_letter_code
_entity_poly.pdbx_strand_id
1 'polypeptide(L)'
;AITESSWHASAEESQEQDNALEVSEEEISHRTKRWTSKEASNSGSMLSITLKDDSLMRATHIGHVLTGCGRYLKAMSLQDHALTVDKAEAMFVKSREVSEIDYFISHCWMDGRLSKVCALWIHSNLAGAFFCSACIAIPAASLRAAGILPVNPNRHVTEVNSVPYALTTGSIAFLCGLAFWHHVPVALGRRHRYFFDKFCVHQADPEIKKKAVASFGAFVLHSRRLLLLWSPTYFTRLWCTLEIAALCKGTSGDDTEDYKLPLDFLPLRLAKVSCSAWLVFTCIYWFLQIWRLMHFVNTSYIDLAVL
;
A
#
# COMPACT_ATOMS: atom_id res chain seq x y z
N ALA A 1 59.03 16.51 3.70
CA ALA A 1 59.01 17.67 2.79
C ALA A 1 58.19 17.32 1.54
N ILE A 2 56.86 17.31 1.71
CA ILE A 2 55.81 17.31 0.67
C ILE A 2 54.69 18.15 1.34
N THR A 3 54.96 19.44 1.57
CA THR A 3 54.37 20.61 0.87
C THR A 3 52.87 20.79 1.14
N GLU A 4 52.58 21.68 2.08
CA GLU A 4 51.29 22.32 2.41
C GLU A 4 50.65 23.09 1.22
N SER A 5 51.25 23.08 0.02
CA SER A 5 50.74 23.79 -1.15
C SER A 5 49.52 23.13 -1.81
N SER A 6 49.21 21.87 -1.47
CA SER A 6 48.06 21.16 -2.05
C SER A 6 46.72 21.56 -1.44
N TRP A 7 46.71 22.13 -0.23
CA TRP A 7 45.46 22.46 0.47
C TRP A 7 44.91 23.85 0.09
N HIS A 8 45.76 24.78 -0.30
CA HIS A 8 45.33 26.11 -0.73
C HIS A 8 44.73 26.12 -2.14
N ALA A 9 45.21 25.27 -3.06
CA ALA A 9 44.67 25.20 -4.43
C ALA A 9 43.24 24.63 -4.49
N SER A 10 42.87 23.72 -3.58
CA SER A 10 41.52 23.14 -3.53
C SER A 10 40.47 24.07 -2.90
N ALA A 11 40.90 25.08 -2.13
CA ALA A 11 39.99 26.04 -1.50
C ALA A 11 39.56 27.14 -2.49
N GLU A 12 40.48 27.61 -3.33
CA GLU A 12 40.20 28.62 -4.37
C GLU A 12 39.28 28.06 -5.48
N GLU A 13 39.43 26.79 -5.88
CA GLU A 13 38.52 26.14 -6.85
C GLU A 13 37.09 25.98 -6.33
N SER A 14 36.88 25.82 -5.01
CA SER A 14 35.54 25.75 -4.42
C SER A 14 34.84 27.11 -4.35
N GLN A 15 35.61 28.19 -4.20
CA GLN A 15 35.08 29.56 -4.15
C GLN A 15 34.71 30.10 -5.54
N GLU A 16 35.37 29.64 -6.59
CA GLU A 16 35.04 30.02 -7.98
C GLU A 16 33.82 29.23 -8.52
N GLN A 17 33.54 28.03 -8.00
CA GLN A 17 32.33 27.26 -8.32
C GLN A 17 31.07 27.76 -7.58
N ASP A 18 31.19 28.27 -6.36
CA ASP A 18 30.05 28.86 -5.64
C ASP A 18 29.61 30.23 -6.20
N ASN A 19 30.54 31.00 -6.78
CA ASN A 19 30.20 32.26 -7.46
C ASN A 19 29.48 32.07 -8.81
N ALA A 20 29.42 30.85 -9.35
CA ALA A 20 28.69 30.54 -10.58
C ALA A 20 27.23 30.10 -10.33
N LEU A 21 26.79 30.02 -9.06
CA LEU A 21 25.47 29.50 -8.66
C LEU A 21 24.55 30.54 -7.99
N GLU A 22 24.99 31.80 -7.83
CA GLU A 22 24.10 32.90 -7.49
C GLU A 22 23.30 33.38 -8.72
N VAL A 23 22.41 32.51 -9.21
CA VAL A 23 21.24 33.00 -9.96
C VAL A 23 20.43 33.82 -8.95
N SER A 24 20.39 35.14 -9.13
CA SER A 24 19.75 36.02 -8.14
C SER A 24 18.30 35.58 -7.89
N GLU A 25 17.87 35.60 -6.63
CA GLU A 25 16.49 35.28 -6.25
C GLU A 25 15.47 36.14 -7.03
N GLU A 26 15.88 37.34 -7.46
CA GLU A 26 15.10 38.19 -8.35
C GLU A 26 14.93 37.60 -9.74
N GLU A 27 15.95 36.99 -10.34
CA GLU A 27 15.84 36.34 -11.65
C GLU A 27 14.96 35.08 -11.59
N ILE A 28 15.04 34.30 -10.50
CA ILE A 28 14.13 33.17 -10.24
C ILE A 28 12.69 33.67 -10.05
N SER A 29 12.49 34.72 -9.26
CA SER A 29 11.18 35.36 -9.03
C SER A 29 10.59 35.91 -10.33
N HIS A 30 11.41 36.55 -11.16
CA HIS A 30 10.98 37.15 -12.43
C HIS A 30 10.66 36.09 -13.49
N ARG A 31 11.43 34.99 -13.55
CA ARG A 31 11.12 33.82 -14.40
C ARG A 31 9.84 33.13 -13.97
N THR A 32 9.63 32.96 -12.66
CA THR A 32 8.42 32.36 -12.09
C THR A 32 7.18 33.22 -12.37
N LYS A 33 7.28 34.55 -12.25
CA LYS A 33 6.20 35.50 -12.59
C LYS A 33 5.91 35.59 -14.10
N ARG A 34 6.91 35.37 -14.96
CA ARG A 34 6.73 35.40 -16.42
C ARG A 34 6.04 34.15 -16.94
N TRP A 35 6.30 32.99 -16.32
CA TRP A 35 5.62 31.73 -16.62
C TRP A 35 4.14 31.74 -16.19
N THR A 36 3.78 32.39 -15.07
CA THR A 36 2.41 32.39 -14.57
C THR A 36 1.43 33.27 -15.36
N SER A 37 1.90 34.27 -16.11
CA SER A 37 0.98 35.25 -16.75
C SER A 37 0.73 35.03 -18.24
N LYS A 38 1.69 34.47 -19.01
CA LYS A 38 1.60 34.44 -20.48
C LYS A 38 1.26 33.08 -21.09
N GLU A 39 1.53 31.97 -20.39
CA GLU A 39 1.18 30.61 -20.83
C GLU A 39 -0.05 30.02 -20.11
N ALA A 40 -0.41 30.57 -18.94
CA ALA A 40 -1.61 30.18 -18.20
C ALA A 40 -2.92 30.59 -18.91
N SER A 41 -2.88 31.57 -19.83
CA SER A 41 -4.06 32.01 -20.58
C SER A 41 -4.35 31.18 -21.84
N ASN A 42 -3.36 30.44 -22.36
CA ASN A 42 -3.49 29.65 -23.60
C ASN A 42 -3.21 28.15 -23.44
N SER A 43 -2.58 27.70 -22.35
CA SER A 43 -2.62 26.29 -21.97
C SER A 43 -3.88 26.07 -21.13
N GLY A 44 -4.83 25.30 -21.66
CA GLY A 44 -5.98 24.88 -20.86
C GLY A 44 -5.47 24.31 -19.54
N SER A 45 -5.88 24.93 -18.42
CA SER A 45 -5.48 24.58 -17.06
C SER A 45 -5.15 23.09 -16.94
N MET A 46 -3.85 22.77 -16.84
CA MET A 46 -3.33 21.41 -17.03
C MET A 46 -3.82 20.44 -15.94
N LEU A 47 -4.49 20.95 -14.91
CA LEU A 47 -5.08 20.19 -13.80
C LEU A 47 -6.42 20.84 -13.44
N SER A 48 -7.46 20.53 -14.21
CA SER A 48 -8.81 20.97 -13.90
C SER A 48 -9.27 20.30 -12.60
N ILE A 49 -9.68 21.11 -11.63
CA ILE A 49 -10.37 20.68 -10.41
C ILE A 49 -11.80 20.22 -10.73
N THR A 50 -12.34 20.69 -11.84
CA THR A 50 -13.68 20.34 -12.33
C THR A 50 -13.58 19.19 -13.33
N LEU A 51 -14.39 18.15 -13.14
CA LEU A 51 -14.63 17.13 -14.16
C LEU A 51 -15.35 17.76 -15.35
N LYS A 52 -14.81 17.58 -16.56
CA LYS A 52 -15.48 18.00 -17.81
C LYS A 52 -16.37 16.89 -18.38
N ASP A 53 -16.13 15.66 -17.97
CA ASP A 53 -16.77 14.44 -18.46
C ASP A 53 -16.87 13.44 -17.32
N ASP A 54 -18.09 13.21 -16.85
CA ASP A 54 -18.37 12.33 -15.70
C ASP A 54 -18.04 10.86 -16.02
N SER A 55 -17.99 10.47 -17.30
CA SER A 55 -17.63 9.10 -17.71
C SER A 55 -16.16 8.76 -17.40
N LEU A 56 -15.32 9.78 -17.19
CA LEU A 56 -13.93 9.61 -16.78
C LEU A 56 -13.81 9.19 -15.30
N MET A 57 -14.83 9.44 -14.49
CA MET A 57 -14.81 9.12 -13.08
C MET A 57 -15.07 7.63 -12.88
N ARG A 58 -13.99 6.86 -12.80
CA ARG A 58 -14.04 5.40 -12.70
C ARG A 58 -13.39 4.89 -11.42
N ALA A 59 -13.90 3.79 -10.90
CA ALA A 59 -13.33 3.09 -9.76
C ALA A 59 -13.33 1.58 -9.95
N THR A 60 -12.42 0.91 -9.25
CA THR A 60 -12.25 -0.55 -9.21
C THR A 60 -12.43 -1.08 -7.79
N HIS A 61 -12.31 -2.40 -7.62
CA HIS A 61 -12.33 -3.08 -6.32
C HIS A 61 -10.91 -3.35 -5.84
N ILE A 62 -10.70 -3.31 -4.52
CA ILE A 62 -9.39 -3.64 -3.94
C ILE A 62 -8.91 -5.05 -4.30
N GLY A 63 -9.84 -6.01 -4.48
CA GLY A 63 -9.52 -7.35 -4.95
C GLY A 63 -8.82 -7.38 -6.32
N HIS A 64 -9.20 -6.49 -7.24
CA HIS A 64 -8.51 -6.36 -8.54
C HIS A 64 -7.09 -5.84 -8.38
N VAL A 65 -6.88 -4.87 -7.48
CA VAL A 65 -5.55 -4.30 -7.17
C VAL A 65 -4.63 -5.34 -6.51
N LEU A 66 -5.18 -6.15 -5.59
CA LEU A 66 -4.46 -7.18 -4.84
C LEU A 66 -4.28 -8.50 -5.61
N THR A 67 -4.95 -8.68 -6.75
CA THR A 67 -4.89 -9.92 -7.55
C THR A 67 -3.44 -10.30 -7.89
N GLY A 68 -3.12 -11.59 -7.71
CA GLY A 68 -1.78 -12.12 -7.97
C GLY A 68 -0.69 -11.51 -7.10
N CYS A 69 -1.02 -11.26 -5.82
CA CYS A 69 -0.15 -10.59 -4.84
C CYS A 69 0.32 -9.22 -5.37
N GLY A 70 -0.64 -8.41 -5.82
CA GLY A 70 -0.37 -7.07 -6.32
C GLY A 70 0.31 -7.03 -7.68
N ARG A 71 0.07 -8.00 -8.57
CA ARG A 71 0.73 -8.07 -9.89
C ARG A 71 0.67 -6.73 -10.64
N TYR A 72 -0.45 -6.03 -10.52
CA TYR A 72 -0.71 -4.74 -11.17
C TYR A 72 -0.05 -3.54 -10.48
N LEU A 73 0.48 -3.69 -9.26
CA LEU A 73 1.30 -2.69 -8.55
C LEU A 73 2.76 -2.65 -9.03
N LYS A 74 3.16 -3.56 -9.93
CA LYS A 74 4.46 -3.48 -10.63
C LYS A 74 4.40 -2.39 -11.70
N ALA A 75 5.43 -1.56 -11.81
CA ALA A 75 5.57 -0.62 -12.91
C ALA A 75 5.54 -1.37 -14.26
N MET A 76 4.58 -1.02 -15.12
CA MET A 76 4.36 -1.61 -16.44
C MET A 76 3.80 -0.51 -17.34
N SER A 77 4.37 -0.34 -18.53
CA SER A 77 3.97 0.65 -19.52
C SER A 77 3.84 -0.01 -20.90
N LEU A 78 3.01 0.57 -21.76
CA LEU A 78 2.96 0.20 -23.19
C LEU A 78 4.28 0.56 -23.90
N GLN A 79 4.96 1.62 -23.44
CA GLN A 79 6.23 2.10 -24.02
C GLN A 79 7.37 1.08 -23.86
N ASP A 80 7.39 0.35 -22.75
CA ASP A 80 8.43 -0.64 -22.45
C ASP A 80 8.04 -2.07 -22.88
N HIS A 81 6.95 -2.22 -23.66
CA HIS A 81 6.33 -3.50 -24.04
C HIS A 81 5.97 -4.45 -22.88
N ALA A 82 6.10 -4.00 -21.63
CA ALA A 82 5.73 -4.75 -20.43
C ALA A 82 4.20 -4.88 -20.26
N LEU A 83 3.45 -3.98 -20.89
CA LEU A 83 1.98 -4.02 -21.00
C LEU A 83 1.59 -4.17 -22.47
N THR A 84 0.60 -5.03 -22.75
CA THR A 84 -0.01 -5.16 -24.09
C THR A 84 -1.34 -4.39 -24.13
N VAL A 85 -1.81 -4.02 -25.32
CA VAL A 85 -3.09 -3.33 -25.52
C VAL A 85 -4.24 -4.16 -24.94
N ASP A 86 -4.33 -5.45 -25.28
CA ASP A 86 -5.38 -6.33 -24.74
C ASP A 86 -5.37 -6.40 -23.21
N LYS A 87 -4.18 -6.39 -22.59
CA LYS A 87 -4.07 -6.36 -21.12
C LYS A 87 -4.49 -5.01 -20.55
N ALA A 88 -4.16 -3.91 -21.22
CA ALA A 88 -4.59 -2.56 -20.86
C ALA A 88 -6.12 -2.45 -20.88
N GLU A 89 -6.76 -2.93 -21.94
CA GLU A 89 -8.22 -2.96 -22.07
C GLU A 89 -8.86 -3.89 -21.03
N ALA A 90 -8.31 -5.10 -20.84
CA ALA A 90 -8.80 -6.03 -19.82
C ALA A 90 -8.67 -5.48 -18.39
N MET A 91 -7.69 -4.60 -18.12
CA MET A 91 -7.63 -3.86 -16.86
C MET A 91 -8.70 -2.77 -16.82
N PHE A 92 -8.86 -1.98 -17.88
CA PHE A 92 -9.83 -0.90 -17.91
C PHE A 92 -11.27 -1.39 -17.71
N VAL A 93 -11.64 -2.55 -18.29
CA VAL A 93 -12.95 -3.21 -18.11
C VAL A 93 -13.23 -3.60 -16.64
N LYS A 94 -12.20 -3.75 -15.81
CA LYS A 94 -12.35 -4.04 -14.37
C LYS A 94 -12.70 -2.82 -13.52
N SER A 95 -12.63 -1.61 -14.09
CA SER A 95 -13.18 -0.40 -13.48
C SER A 95 -14.58 -0.09 -14.04
N ARG A 96 -15.36 0.69 -13.31
CA ARG A 96 -16.69 1.14 -13.71
C ARG A 96 -16.87 2.62 -13.40
N GLU A 97 -17.76 3.27 -14.13
CA GLU A 97 -18.16 4.64 -13.86
C GLU A 97 -18.84 4.74 -12.49
N VAL A 98 -18.49 5.77 -11.74
CA VAL A 98 -19.01 6.03 -10.40
C VAL A 98 -19.20 7.53 -10.22
N SER A 99 -20.17 7.93 -9.42
CA SER A 99 -20.39 9.34 -9.05
C SER A 99 -19.43 9.86 -7.98
N GLU A 100 -18.74 8.96 -7.28
CA GLU A 100 -17.87 9.26 -6.16
C GLU A 100 -16.88 8.11 -5.94
N ILE A 101 -15.67 8.44 -5.50
CA ILE A 101 -14.62 7.49 -5.14
C ILE A 101 -14.53 7.40 -3.62
N ASP A 102 -14.48 6.19 -3.06
CA ASP A 102 -14.33 6.04 -1.60
C ASP A 102 -12.86 6.22 -1.17
N TYR A 103 -11.92 5.70 -1.98
CA TYR A 103 -10.49 5.79 -1.70
C TYR A 103 -9.69 6.06 -2.97
N PHE A 104 -8.91 7.14 -2.97
CA PHE A 104 -7.88 7.40 -3.98
C PHE A 104 -6.57 6.72 -3.58
N ILE A 105 -6.11 5.70 -4.30
CA ILE A 105 -4.85 5.03 -3.99
C ILE A 105 -3.68 5.83 -4.58
N SER A 106 -3.05 6.59 -3.71
CA SER A 106 -1.87 7.39 -4.01
C SER A 106 -0.60 6.61 -3.70
N HIS A 107 0.30 6.46 -4.67
CA HIS A 107 1.48 5.61 -4.52
C HIS A 107 2.61 5.98 -5.48
N CYS A 108 3.85 5.67 -5.10
CA CYS A 108 5.01 5.83 -5.97
C CYS A 108 5.31 4.53 -6.73
N TRP A 109 5.45 4.60 -8.06
CA TRP A 109 5.77 3.45 -8.90
C TRP A 109 7.15 2.82 -8.64
N MET A 110 8.10 3.59 -8.07
CA MET A 110 9.44 3.10 -7.72
C MET A 110 9.44 2.14 -6.53
N ASP A 111 8.40 2.20 -5.69
CA ASP A 111 8.34 1.37 -4.49
C ASP A 111 8.03 -0.10 -4.79
N GLY A 112 8.62 -0.96 -3.96
CA GLY A 112 8.44 -2.40 -4.04
C GLY A 112 6.97 -2.82 -3.99
N ARG A 113 6.60 -3.77 -4.85
CA ARG A 113 5.24 -4.32 -4.92
C ARG A 113 4.76 -4.88 -3.57
N LEU A 114 5.61 -5.67 -2.91
CA LEU A 114 5.20 -6.41 -1.71
C LEU A 114 4.89 -5.49 -0.53
N SER A 115 5.60 -4.37 -0.37
CA SER A 115 5.28 -3.41 0.70
C SER A 115 3.92 -2.75 0.47
N LYS A 116 3.57 -2.43 -0.78
CA LYS A 116 2.24 -1.93 -1.14
C LYS A 116 1.15 -2.96 -0.86
N VAL A 117 1.39 -4.23 -1.20
CA VAL A 117 0.46 -5.33 -0.88
C VAL A 117 0.27 -5.48 0.62
N CYS A 118 1.34 -5.47 1.40
CA CYS A 118 1.27 -5.54 2.87
C CYS A 118 0.45 -4.36 3.43
N ALA A 119 0.70 -3.14 2.94
CA ALA A 119 -0.03 -1.95 3.37
C ALA A 119 -1.52 -2.04 3.04
N LEU A 120 -1.86 -2.46 1.82
CA LEU A 120 -3.25 -2.61 1.39
C LEU A 120 -3.97 -3.75 2.12
N TRP A 121 -3.31 -4.89 2.40
CA TRP A 121 -3.86 -5.94 3.25
C TRP A 121 -4.13 -5.46 4.67
N ILE A 122 -3.18 -4.75 5.29
CA ILE A 122 -3.37 -4.18 6.61
C ILE A 122 -4.55 -3.19 6.60
N HIS A 123 -4.64 -2.33 5.59
CA HIS A 123 -5.75 -1.39 5.46
C HIS A 123 -7.11 -2.08 5.29
N SER A 124 -7.23 -3.03 4.35
CA SER A 124 -8.53 -3.58 3.95
C SER A 124 -8.98 -4.79 4.76
N ASN A 125 -8.02 -5.55 5.32
CA ASN A 125 -8.28 -6.89 5.85
C ASN A 125 -7.98 -7.05 7.34
N LEU A 126 -7.30 -6.11 8.00
CA LEU A 126 -6.82 -6.30 9.39
C LEU A 126 -7.95 -6.57 10.38
N ALA A 127 -9.02 -5.77 10.36
CA ALA A 127 -10.17 -5.97 11.25
C ALA A 127 -10.81 -7.35 11.05
N GLY A 128 -10.93 -7.76 9.79
CA GLY A 128 -11.41 -9.08 9.42
C GLY A 128 -10.50 -10.22 9.85
N ALA A 129 -9.19 -10.03 9.74
CA ALA A 129 -8.19 -10.99 10.22
C ALA A 129 -8.32 -11.23 11.72
N PHE A 130 -8.49 -10.18 12.52
CA PHE A 130 -8.75 -10.30 13.95
C PHE A 130 -10.08 -11.00 14.24
N PHE A 131 -11.14 -10.65 13.51
CA PHE A 131 -12.44 -11.31 13.65
C PHE A 131 -12.35 -12.81 13.36
N CYS A 132 -11.78 -13.20 12.21
CA CYS A 132 -11.57 -14.61 11.85
C CYS A 132 -10.73 -15.34 12.89
N SER A 133 -9.65 -14.72 13.37
CA SER A 133 -8.80 -15.28 14.41
C SER A 133 -9.59 -15.53 15.70
N ALA A 134 -10.34 -14.53 16.19
CA ALA A 134 -11.14 -14.64 17.40
C ALA A 134 -12.23 -15.72 17.29
N CYS A 135 -12.94 -15.76 16.16
CA CYS A 135 -13.99 -16.75 15.90
C CYS A 135 -13.48 -18.21 15.87
N ILE A 136 -12.19 -18.43 15.62
CA ILE A 136 -11.60 -19.77 15.59
C ILE A 136 -10.83 -20.08 16.89
N ALA A 137 -10.09 -19.11 17.41
CA ALA A 137 -9.27 -19.27 18.61
C ALA A 137 -10.12 -19.43 19.88
N ILE A 138 -11.20 -18.66 20.03
CA ILE A 138 -12.06 -18.72 21.23
C ILE A 138 -12.73 -20.10 21.34
N PRO A 139 -13.42 -20.63 20.31
CA PRO A 139 -13.97 -21.98 20.39
C PRO A 139 -12.91 -23.05 20.62
N ALA A 140 -11.74 -22.95 19.97
CA ALA A 140 -10.64 -23.90 20.21
C ALA A 140 -10.16 -23.87 21.67
N ALA A 141 -10.07 -22.69 22.28
CA ALA A 141 -9.76 -22.54 23.70
C ALA A 141 -10.87 -23.13 24.59
N SER A 142 -12.14 -22.87 24.28
CA SER A 142 -13.28 -23.41 25.03
C SER A 142 -13.38 -24.93 24.95
N LEU A 143 -13.23 -25.51 23.76
CA LEU A 143 -13.21 -26.96 23.57
C LEU A 143 -12.02 -27.62 24.29
N ARG A 144 -10.87 -26.93 24.34
CA ARG A 144 -9.72 -27.38 25.12
C ARG A 144 -9.98 -27.31 26.62
N ALA A 145 -10.62 -26.26 27.12
CA ALA A 145 -10.97 -26.10 28.52
C ALA A 145 -12.04 -27.12 28.96
N ALA A 146 -12.97 -27.46 28.07
CA ALA A 146 -13.98 -28.49 28.29
C ALA A 146 -13.43 -29.94 28.22
N GLY A 147 -12.13 -30.13 27.93
CA GLY A 147 -11.52 -31.46 27.81
C GLY A 147 -11.93 -32.24 26.57
N ILE A 148 -12.60 -31.60 25.59
CA ILE A 148 -13.01 -32.23 24.33
C ILE A 148 -11.81 -32.39 23.40
N LEU A 149 -10.93 -31.38 23.35
CA LEU A 149 -9.70 -31.48 22.57
C LEU A 149 -8.65 -32.32 23.31
N PRO A 150 -7.88 -33.15 22.59
CA PRO A 150 -6.89 -34.03 23.18
C PRO A 150 -5.94 -33.28 24.12
N VAL A 151 -5.81 -33.83 25.33
CA VAL A 151 -4.77 -33.44 26.29
C VAL A 151 -3.76 -34.57 26.30
N ASN A 152 -2.48 -34.25 26.26
CA ASN A 152 -1.44 -35.27 26.38
C ASN A 152 -1.56 -35.93 27.77
N PRO A 153 -1.98 -37.20 27.87
CA PRO A 153 -2.33 -37.81 29.16
C PRO A 153 -1.09 -38.24 29.95
N ASN A 154 0.08 -38.32 29.30
CA ASN A 154 1.32 -38.79 29.90
C ASN A 154 2.20 -37.62 30.35
N ARG A 155 1.94 -37.10 31.56
CA ARG A 155 2.94 -36.72 32.60
C ARG A 155 2.39 -35.68 33.59
N HIS A 156 2.77 -35.89 34.85
CA HIS A 156 2.70 -34.91 35.92
C HIS A 156 3.51 -33.63 35.58
N VAL A 157 2.82 -32.48 35.62
CA VAL A 157 3.33 -31.20 36.17
C VAL A 157 4.46 -30.46 35.40
N THR A 158 4.57 -30.55 34.07
CA THR A 158 5.22 -29.45 33.32
C THR A 158 4.40 -29.05 32.10
N GLU A 159 3.93 -27.80 32.10
CA GLU A 159 2.91 -27.19 31.22
C GLU A 159 3.27 -27.12 29.72
N VAL A 160 4.32 -27.80 29.26
CA VAL A 160 4.96 -27.54 27.95
C VAL A 160 4.43 -28.44 26.82
N ASN A 161 3.59 -29.44 27.10
CA ASN A 161 3.30 -30.54 26.16
C ASN A 161 1.89 -30.58 25.55
N SER A 162 1.01 -29.60 25.79
CA SER A 162 -0.28 -29.54 25.08
C SER A 162 -0.15 -28.70 23.81
N VAL A 163 -0.65 -29.22 22.69
CA VAL A 163 -0.74 -28.45 21.44
C VAL A 163 -1.54 -27.17 21.73
N PRO A 164 -0.96 -25.99 21.49
CA PRO A 164 -1.64 -24.71 21.72
C PRO A 164 -2.69 -24.44 20.62
N TYR A 165 -3.78 -25.22 20.65
CA TYR A 165 -4.82 -25.24 19.61
C TYR A 165 -5.32 -23.83 19.26
N ALA A 166 -5.70 -23.04 20.25
CA ALA A 166 -6.24 -21.69 20.03
C ALA A 166 -5.25 -20.75 19.31
N LEU A 167 -3.99 -20.74 19.74
CA LEU A 167 -2.96 -19.91 19.11
C LEU A 167 -2.63 -20.41 17.69
N THR A 168 -2.59 -21.72 17.50
CA THR A 168 -2.28 -22.37 16.21
C THR A 168 -3.37 -22.12 15.18
N THR A 169 -4.62 -22.46 15.50
CA THR A 169 -5.78 -22.29 14.60
C THR A 169 -6.13 -20.81 14.43
N GLY A 170 -6.03 -20.01 15.48
CA GLY A 170 -6.19 -18.55 15.43
C GLY A 170 -5.16 -17.88 14.51
N SER A 171 -3.89 -18.29 14.56
CA SER A 171 -2.86 -17.73 13.67
C SER A 171 -3.11 -18.09 12.20
N ILE A 172 -3.54 -19.32 11.90
CA ILE A 172 -3.93 -19.69 10.53
C ILE A 172 -5.13 -18.85 10.08
N ALA A 173 -6.18 -18.75 10.92
CA ALA A 173 -7.37 -17.98 10.61
C ALA A 173 -7.06 -16.50 10.40
N PHE A 174 -6.13 -15.93 11.18
CA PHE A 174 -5.63 -14.57 10.99
C PHE A 174 -4.97 -14.41 9.62
N LEU A 175 -4.09 -15.33 9.21
CA LEU A 175 -3.46 -15.29 7.88
C LEU A 175 -4.47 -15.34 6.75
N CYS A 176 -5.41 -16.28 6.84
CA CYS A 176 -6.47 -16.42 5.85
C CYS A 176 -7.32 -15.15 5.79
N GLY A 177 -7.72 -14.60 6.94
CA GLY A 177 -8.45 -13.34 7.01
C GLY A 177 -7.63 -12.18 6.42
N LEU A 178 -6.35 -12.05 6.79
CA LEU A 178 -5.49 -10.98 6.28
C LEU A 178 -5.29 -11.07 4.77
N ALA A 179 -5.24 -12.26 4.19
CA ALA A 179 -5.09 -12.45 2.75
C ALA A 179 -6.40 -12.26 1.97
N PHE A 180 -7.54 -12.69 2.53
CA PHE A 180 -8.78 -12.89 1.77
C PHE A 180 -10.01 -12.11 2.29
N TRP A 181 -9.94 -11.40 3.42
CA TRP A 181 -11.11 -10.76 4.02
C TRP A 181 -11.83 -9.78 3.09
N HIS A 182 -11.13 -9.04 2.24
CA HIS A 182 -11.76 -8.14 1.26
C HIS A 182 -12.76 -8.83 0.32
N HIS A 183 -12.72 -10.16 0.16
CA HIS A 183 -13.74 -10.90 -0.59
C HIS A 183 -15.08 -10.98 0.15
N VAL A 184 -15.08 -10.95 1.49
CA VAL A 184 -16.29 -11.08 2.32
C VAL A 184 -17.22 -9.88 2.16
N PRO A 185 -16.79 -8.61 2.35
CA PRO A 185 -17.65 -7.45 2.07
C PRO A 185 -18.17 -7.44 0.63
N VAL A 186 -17.34 -7.81 -0.34
CA VAL A 186 -17.72 -7.87 -1.76
C VAL A 186 -18.83 -8.88 -2.01
N ALA A 187 -18.76 -10.06 -1.36
CA ALA A 187 -19.79 -11.09 -1.43
C ALA A 187 -21.10 -10.65 -0.74
N LEU A 188 -20.99 -9.85 0.33
CA LEU A 188 -22.13 -9.23 1.03
C LEU A 188 -22.67 -7.95 0.34
N GLY A 189 -22.23 -7.66 -0.88
CA GLY A 189 -22.66 -6.48 -1.65
C GLY A 189 -22.05 -5.15 -1.21
N ARG A 190 -21.20 -5.13 -0.18
CA ARG A 190 -20.50 -3.93 0.30
C ARG A 190 -19.20 -3.75 -0.47
N ARG A 191 -19.19 -2.84 -1.43
CA ARG A 191 -18.05 -2.63 -2.33
C ARG A 191 -17.53 -1.21 -2.24
N HIS A 192 -16.37 -1.05 -1.61
CA HIS A 192 -15.62 0.20 -1.66
C HIS A 192 -15.08 0.44 -3.07
N ARG A 193 -15.22 1.68 -3.53
CA ARG A 193 -14.79 2.18 -4.85
C ARG A 193 -13.40 2.77 -4.71
N TYR A 194 -12.41 2.07 -5.24
CA TYR A 194 -11.02 2.51 -5.24
C TYR A 194 -10.64 3.12 -6.58
N PHE A 195 -10.09 4.33 -6.57
CA PHE A 195 -9.38 4.85 -7.73
C PHE A 195 -7.95 4.31 -7.72
N PHE A 196 -7.57 3.65 -8.81
CA PHE A 196 -6.21 3.21 -9.09
C PHE A 196 -5.94 3.48 -10.57
N ASP A 197 -4.99 4.37 -10.83
CA ASP A 197 -4.65 4.93 -12.15
C ASP A 197 -4.61 3.86 -13.26
N LYS A 198 -3.97 2.71 -13.02
CA LYS A 198 -3.83 1.64 -14.01
C LYS A 198 -5.14 0.97 -14.43
N PHE A 199 -6.15 0.95 -13.55
CA PHE A 199 -7.48 0.39 -13.86
C PHE A 199 -8.46 1.46 -14.31
N CYS A 200 -8.34 2.68 -13.77
CA CYS A 200 -9.36 3.72 -13.92
C CYS A 200 -9.07 4.68 -15.07
N VAL A 201 -7.82 4.76 -15.53
CA VAL A 201 -7.41 5.52 -16.72
C VAL A 201 -7.19 4.57 -17.89
N HIS A 202 -7.76 4.88 -19.04
CA HIS A 202 -7.60 4.08 -20.25
C HIS A 202 -6.12 4.11 -20.70
N GLN A 203 -5.40 2.99 -20.55
CA GLN A 203 -3.96 2.98 -20.80
C GLN A 203 -3.62 2.96 -22.29
N ALA A 204 -4.49 2.40 -23.14
CA ALA A 204 -4.25 2.17 -24.56
C ALA A 204 -4.75 3.28 -25.51
N ASP A 205 -5.67 4.13 -25.05
CA ASP A 205 -6.27 5.19 -25.87
C ASP A 205 -5.63 6.52 -25.43
N PRO A 206 -4.80 7.14 -26.27
CA PRO A 206 -4.07 8.35 -25.89
C PRO A 206 -4.98 9.55 -25.64
N GLU A 207 -6.13 9.65 -26.32
CA GLU A 207 -7.04 10.78 -26.18
C GLU A 207 -7.85 10.69 -24.88
N ILE A 208 -8.37 9.50 -24.57
CA ILE A 208 -9.06 9.26 -23.29
C ILE A 208 -8.05 9.41 -22.13
N LYS A 209 -6.83 8.89 -22.29
CA LYS A 209 -5.77 9.06 -21.29
C LYS A 209 -5.44 10.52 -21.04
N LYS A 210 -5.28 11.32 -22.11
CA LYS A 210 -5.00 12.75 -22.01
C LYS A 210 -6.11 13.50 -21.27
N LYS A 211 -7.38 13.20 -21.57
CA LYS A 211 -8.53 13.77 -20.86
C LYS A 211 -8.52 13.39 -19.37
N ALA A 212 -8.28 12.13 -19.06
CA ALA A 212 -8.20 11.66 -17.68
C ALA A 212 -7.04 12.31 -16.90
N VAL A 213 -5.86 12.45 -17.52
CA VAL A 213 -4.71 13.16 -16.93
C VAL A 213 -5.03 14.63 -16.66
N ALA A 214 -5.73 15.31 -17.58
CA ALA A 214 -6.16 16.69 -17.38
C ALA A 214 -7.20 16.87 -16.26
N SER A 215 -7.98 15.82 -15.96
CA SER A 215 -8.99 15.78 -14.89
C SER A 215 -8.48 15.14 -13.59
N PHE A 216 -7.18 14.92 -13.46
CA PHE A 216 -6.63 14.18 -12.34
C PHE A 216 -6.88 14.84 -10.97
N GLY A 217 -6.81 16.17 -10.89
CA GLY A 217 -7.15 16.91 -9.68
C GLY A 217 -8.60 16.70 -9.25
N ALA A 218 -9.53 16.61 -10.21
CA ALA A 218 -10.92 16.30 -9.94
C ALA A 218 -11.09 14.89 -9.32
N PHE A 219 -10.37 13.87 -9.78
CA PHE A 219 -10.44 12.53 -9.17
C PHE A 219 -10.05 12.54 -7.70
N VAL A 220 -9.01 13.29 -7.34
CA VAL A 220 -8.59 13.45 -5.94
C VAL A 220 -9.69 14.12 -5.11
N LEU A 221 -10.31 15.18 -5.64
CA LEU A 221 -11.33 15.96 -4.93
C LEU A 221 -12.70 15.29 -4.84
N HIS A 222 -13.03 14.44 -5.80
CA HIS A 222 -14.22 13.58 -5.77
C HIS A 222 -13.99 12.27 -5.00
N SER A 223 -12.84 12.14 -4.32
CA SER A 223 -12.54 11.02 -3.45
C SER A 223 -12.83 11.37 -1.99
N ARG A 224 -13.55 10.51 -1.28
CA ARG A 224 -13.83 10.68 0.16
C ARG A 224 -12.57 10.67 0.99
N ARG A 225 -11.58 9.86 0.61
CA ARG A 225 -10.29 9.74 1.29
C ARG A 225 -9.16 9.50 0.29
N LEU A 226 -7.98 10.05 0.58
CA LEU A 226 -6.74 9.74 -0.11
C LEU A 226 -5.95 8.72 0.71
N LEU A 227 -5.70 7.55 0.12
CA LEU A 227 -4.92 6.46 0.70
C LEU A 227 -3.48 6.59 0.25
N LEU A 228 -2.64 7.22 1.07
CA LEU A 228 -1.24 7.52 0.75
C LEU A 228 -0.32 6.36 1.17
N LEU A 229 0.18 5.62 0.18
CA LEU A 229 1.19 4.59 0.35
C LEU A 229 2.59 5.24 0.43
N TRP A 230 2.96 5.65 1.63
CA TRP A 230 4.14 6.48 1.86
C TRP A 230 5.47 5.71 1.83
N SER A 231 6.44 6.29 1.15
CA SER A 231 7.85 5.93 1.22
C SER A 231 8.73 7.19 1.15
N PRO A 232 10.03 7.09 1.47
CA PRO A 232 10.96 8.21 1.27
C PRO A 232 11.07 8.69 -0.19
N THR A 233 10.69 7.85 -1.18
CA THR A 233 10.74 8.24 -2.60
C THR A 233 9.43 8.85 -3.09
N TYR A 234 8.41 8.95 -2.25
CA TYR A 234 7.09 9.42 -2.64
C TYR A 234 7.12 10.89 -3.12
N PHE A 235 7.69 11.80 -2.32
CA PHE A 235 7.73 13.23 -2.62
C PHE A 235 8.79 13.64 -3.66
N THR A 236 9.58 12.68 -4.17
CA THR A 236 10.49 12.94 -5.30
C THR A 236 9.78 12.82 -6.65
N ARG A 237 8.52 12.38 -6.67
CA ARG A 237 7.71 12.18 -7.88
C ARG A 237 6.70 13.29 -8.04
N LEU A 238 6.79 14.02 -9.16
CA LEU A 238 5.87 15.12 -9.49
C LEU A 238 4.40 14.72 -9.35
N TRP A 239 3.99 13.59 -9.94
CA TRP A 239 2.61 13.11 -9.88
C TRP A 239 2.11 12.89 -8.45
N CYS A 240 2.92 12.25 -7.61
CA CYS A 240 2.60 11.99 -6.20
C CYS A 240 2.48 13.30 -5.39
N THR A 241 3.33 14.29 -5.65
CA THR A 241 3.25 15.60 -5.01
C THR A 241 2.02 16.39 -5.49
N LEU A 242 1.67 16.28 -6.78
CA LEU A 242 0.46 16.89 -7.34
C LEU A 242 -0.83 16.31 -6.74
N GLU A 243 -0.88 15.00 -6.42
CA GLU A 243 -2.00 14.38 -5.71
C GLU A 243 -2.26 15.07 -4.36
N ILE A 244 -1.19 15.31 -3.59
CA ILE A 244 -1.28 15.94 -2.29
C ILE A 244 -1.58 17.43 -2.41
N ALA A 245 -0.97 18.12 -3.36
CA ALA A 245 -1.28 19.52 -3.62
C ALA A 245 -2.75 19.71 -4.03
N ALA A 246 -3.31 18.81 -4.85
CA ALA A 246 -4.71 18.81 -5.23
C ALA A 246 -5.62 18.61 -4.01
N LEU A 247 -5.31 17.64 -3.15
CA LEU A 247 -6.04 17.41 -1.90
C LEU A 247 -6.02 18.67 -1.02
N CYS A 248 -4.83 19.20 -0.72
CA CYS A 248 -4.68 20.39 0.11
C CYS A 248 -5.48 21.57 -0.45
N LYS A 249 -5.35 21.86 -1.74
CA LYS A 249 -6.04 22.97 -2.40
C LYS A 249 -7.56 22.86 -2.32
N GLY A 250 -8.12 21.67 -2.47
CA GLY A 250 -9.58 21.50 -2.35
C GLY A 250 -10.08 21.55 -0.92
N THR A 251 -9.23 21.26 0.07
CA THR A 251 -9.58 21.39 1.49
C THR A 251 -9.35 22.80 2.05
N SER A 252 -8.51 23.63 1.42
CA SER A 252 -8.17 24.98 1.90
C SER A 252 -9.28 26.03 1.75
N GLY A 253 -10.43 25.70 1.15
CA GLY A 253 -11.53 26.64 0.94
C GLY A 253 -12.67 26.56 1.97
N ASP A 254 -12.55 25.67 2.96
CA ASP A 254 -13.59 25.43 3.96
C ASP A 254 -13.06 25.85 5.35
N ASP A 255 -13.25 27.13 5.71
CA ASP A 255 -12.74 27.78 6.94
C ASP A 255 -13.48 27.31 8.23
N THR A 256 -14.14 26.16 8.19
CA THR A 256 -14.77 25.58 9.37
C THR A 256 -13.71 24.84 10.21
N GLU A 257 -13.63 25.15 11.51
CA GLU A 257 -12.61 24.69 12.47
C GLU A 257 -12.43 23.14 12.60
N ASP A 258 -13.24 22.32 11.93
CA ASP A 258 -13.22 20.85 12.02
C ASP A 258 -12.82 20.13 10.72
N TYR A 259 -12.30 20.84 9.71
CA TYR A 259 -11.88 20.20 8.45
C TYR A 259 -10.58 19.42 8.58
N LYS A 260 -10.73 18.10 8.77
CA LYS A 260 -9.60 17.15 8.71
C LYS A 260 -9.33 16.79 7.26
N LEU A 261 -8.08 16.95 6.82
CA LEU A 261 -7.58 16.35 5.58
C LEU A 261 -7.96 14.87 5.57
N PRO A 262 -8.76 14.39 4.60
CA PRO A 262 -9.21 13.01 4.57
C PRO A 262 -8.09 12.10 4.03
N LEU A 263 -6.98 12.04 4.75
CA LEU A 263 -5.75 11.36 4.38
C LEU A 263 -5.53 10.14 5.26
N ASP A 264 -5.49 8.97 4.66
CA ASP A 264 -5.06 7.73 5.31
C ASP A 264 -3.58 7.50 4.97
N PHE A 265 -2.72 7.67 5.98
CA PHE A 265 -1.26 7.56 5.83
C PHE A 265 -0.79 6.12 6.11
N LEU A 266 -0.19 5.45 5.11
CA LEU A 266 0.33 4.09 5.24
C LEU A 266 1.84 4.01 4.96
N PRO A 267 2.68 3.96 6.01
CA PRO A 267 4.11 3.80 5.83
C PRO A 267 4.44 2.41 5.29
N LEU A 268 4.97 2.35 4.06
CA LEU A 268 5.29 1.10 3.37
C LEU A 268 6.35 0.27 4.11
N ARG A 269 7.32 0.92 4.75
CA ARG A 269 8.35 0.24 5.56
C ARG A 269 7.74 -0.42 6.78
N LEU A 270 6.83 0.27 7.48
CA LEU A 270 6.15 -0.27 8.65
C LEU A 270 5.28 -1.47 8.25
N ALA A 271 4.45 -1.33 7.22
CA ALA A 271 3.61 -2.41 6.73
C ALA A 271 4.43 -3.67 6.35
N LYS A 272 5.56 -3.48 5.64
CA LYS A 272 6.46 -4.58 5.28
C LYS A 272 7.07 -5.23 6.52
N VAL A 273 7.62 -4.45 7.45
CA VAL A 273 8.24 -4.96 8.67
C VAL A 273 7.22 -5.70 9.53
N SER A 274 6.00 -5.16 9.71
CA SER A 274 4.93 -5.81 10.46
C SER A 274 4.55 -7.16 9.85
N CYS A 275 4.30 -7.23 8.53
CA CYS A 275 4.00 -8.50 7.87
C CYS A 275 5.17 -9.49 7.93
N SER A 276 6.42 -9.03 7.71
CA SER A 276 7.61 -9.87 7.81
C SER A 276 7.83 -10.40 9.22
N ALA A 277 7.75 -9.55 10.25
CA ALA A 277 7.92 -9.95 11.64
C ALA A 277 6.86 -10.99 12.04
N TRP A 278 5.62 -10.78 11.63
CA TRP A 278 4.52 -11.68 11.94
C TRP A 278 4.64 -13.04 11.21
N LEU A 279 5.08 -13.04 9.95
CA LEU A 279 5.41 -14.28 9.22
C LEU A 279 6.58 -15.03 9.87
N VAL A 280 7.66 -14.34 10.23
CA VAL A 280 8.82 -14.95 10.90
C VAL A 280 8.42 -15.54 12.24
N PHE A 281 7.67 -14.79 13.06
CA PHE A 281 7.15 -15.28 14.33
C PHE A 281 6.29 -16.53 14.14
N THR A 282 5.39 -16.51 13.15
CA THR A 282 4.52 -17.65 12.83
C THR A 282 5.35 -18.85 12.38
N CYS A 283 6.32 -18.68 11.48
CA CYS A 283 7.20 -19.76 11.03
C CYS A 283 8.03 -20.37 12.17
N ILE A 284 8.64 -19.54 13.02
CA ILE A 284 9.39 -20.00 14.20
C ILE A 284 8.46 -20.78 15.14
N TYR A 285 7.29 -20.22 15.41
CA TYR A 285 6.29 -20.87 16.25
C TYR A 285 5.90 -22.25 15.71
N TRP A 286 5.55 -22.35 14.41
CA TRP A 286 5.19 -23.60 13.76
C TRP A 286 6.34 -24.61 13.75
N PHE A 287 7.57 -24.14 13.47
CA PHE A 287 8.75 -24.98 13.55
C PHE A 287 8.92 -25.58 14.94
N LEU A 288 8.78 -24.77 16.00
CA LEU A 288 8.84 -25.25 17.38
C LEU A 288 7.72 -26.25 17.70
N GLN A 289 6.49 -26.03 17.20
CA GLN A 289 5.39 -26.99 17.40
C GLN A 289 5.64 -28.31 16.69
N ILE A 290 6.11 -28.28 15.43
CA ILE A 290 6.45 -29.49 14.67
C ILE A 290 7.62 -30.23 15.33
N TRP A 291 8.65 -29.51 15.76
CA TRP A 291 9.78 -30.08 16.49
C TRP A 291 9.33 -30.79 17.77
N ARG A 292 8.47 -30.15 18.58
CA ARG A 292 7.90 -30.75 19.79
C ARG A 292 7.09 -32.01 19.47
N LEU A 293 6.29 -31.98 18.40
CA LEU A 293 5.51 -33.14 17.95
C LEU A 293 6.43 -34.30 17.53
N MET A 294 7.47 -34.03 16.74
CA MET A 294 8.43 -35.04 16.30
C MET A 294 9.21 -35.63 17.48
N HIS A 295 9.65 -34.78 18.42
CA HIS A 295 10.31 -35.24 19.65
C HIS A 295 9.40 -36.14 20.47
N PHE A 296 8.13 -35.76 20.64
CA PHE A 296 7.13 -36.57 21.35
C PHE A 296 6.97 -37.96 20.70
N VAL A 297 6.74 -37.99 19.38
CA VAL A 297 6.60 -39.23 18.61
C VAL A 297 7.83 -40.12 18.80
N ASN A 298 9.04 -39.56 18.69
CA ASN A 298 10.28 -40.31 18.87
C ASN A 298 10.43 -40.90 20.29
N THR A 299 10.14 -40.12 21.33
CA THR A 299 10.21 -40.62 22.72
C THR A 299 9.18 -41.72 22.99
N SER A 300 7.97 -41.61 22.45
CA SER A 300 6.93 -42.63 22.64
C SER A 300 7.27 -43.94 21.92
N TYR A 301 7.93 -43.89 20.76
CA TYR A 301 8.42 -45.10 20.08
C TYR A 301 9.50 -45.82 20.87
N ILE A 302 10.40 -45.09 21.54
CA ILE A 302 11.45 -45.69 22.39
C ILE A 302 10.82 -46.38 23.59
N ASP A 303 9.86 -45.74 24.28
CA ASP A 303 9.19 -46.34 25.44
C ASP A 303 8.41 -47.62 25.06
N LEU A 304 7.78 -47.65 23.88
CA LEU A 304 7.10 -48.84 23.34
C LEU A 304 8.05 -49.96 22.92
N ALA A 305 9.28 -49.64 22.52
CA ALA A 305 10.27 -50.62 22.10
C ALA A 305 11.04 -51.26 23.28
N VAL A 306 10.95 -50.68 24.47
CA VAL A 306 11.61 -51.16 25.71
C VAL A 306 10.69 -52.06 26.56
N LEU A 307 9.37 -52.04 26.28
CA LEU A 307 8.35 -52.90 26.90
C LEU A 307 8.16 -54.22 26.14
#